data_AF-A0A151IL81-F1
#
_entry.id   AF-A0A151IL81-F1
#
_cell.length_a   1.000
_cell.length_b   1.000
_cell.length_c   1.000
_cell.angle_alpha   90.00
_cell.angle_beta   90.00
_cell.angle_gamma   90.00
#
_symmetry.space_group_name_H-M   'P 1'
#
loop_
_entity.id
_entity.type
_entity.pdbx_description
1 polymer ?
#
loop_
_entity_poly.entity_id
_entity_poly.type
_entity_poly.pdbx_seq_one_letter_code
_entity_poly.pdbx_strand_id
1 'polypeptide(L)'
;MVDRTFLSSDPKFHLKNFTHIIDTLLDNDYPIDFIFNTINSKIRTLIKNQFKTNNNVNNESEVIQPCFNKINSSNNNNGLKKFFAIPFVNSVSHKFKPVANIFTCKLAYTIPNTLKNFIKRGKDKLEYTHNQNVVYKISCDNCDASYVGQTKRQLKTRIHEHSSDINKTSKSPSVISNHRIEKNHDFNWSKVEILDMEPSYKKRLISEMVHIKKQTHGINKQNDTESLPDCYTNMIHSLPPLNFSLPLSFPEISAYSFLIFISKVVQSIFIIVY
;
A
#
# COMPACT_ATOMS: atom_id res chain seq x y z
N MET A 1 11.76 28.48 -2.35
CA MET A 1 11.74 29.83 -2.96
C MET A 1 11.39 29.74 -4.44
N VAL A 2 12.16 29.02 -5.26
CA VAL A 2 11.93 28.79 -6.70
C VAL A 2 10.50 28.35 -7.04
N ASP A 3 9.97 27.32 -6.36
CA ASP A 3 8.62 26.79 -6.65
C ASP A 3 7.52 27.83 -6.41
N ARG A 4 7.65 28.66 -5.37
CA ARG A 4 6.69 29.74 -5.06
C ARG A 4 6.81 30.89 -6.07
N THR A 5 8.02 31.26 -6.46
CA THR A 5 8.22 32.28 -7.50
C THR A 5 7.59 31.82 -8.82
N PHE A 6 7.81 30.58 -9.22
CA PHE A 6 7.31 30.08 -10.49
C PHE A 6 5.80 29.82 -10.50
N LEU A 7 5.23 29.28 -9.41
CA LEU A 7 3.81 28.89 -9.37
C LEU A 7 2.87 29.98 -8.86
N SER A 8 3.36 30.92 -8.06
CA SER A 8 2.49 31.83 -7.28
C SER A 8 2.73 33.31 -7.56
N SER A 9 3.78 33.68 -8.32
CA SER A 9 3.99 35.07 -8.73
C SER A 9 3.57 35.30 -10.19
N ASP A 10 3.11 36.51 -10.51
CA ASP A 10 2.77 36.90 -11.89
C ASP A 10 4.05 36.89 -12.76
N PRO A 11 3.98 36.40 -14.02
CA PRO A 11 5.12 36.38 -14.95
C PRO A 11 5.92 37.69 -15.03
N LYS A 12 5.25 38.84 -14.89
CA LYS A 12 5.91 40.16 -14.89
C LYS A 12 6.90 40.35 -13.74
N PHE A 13 6.73 39.63 -12.62
CA PHE A 13 7.60 39.71 -11.45
C PHE A 13 8.61 38.56 -11.35
N HIS A 14 8.56 37.57 -12.25
CA HIS A 14 9.43 36.40 -12.20
C HIS A 14 10.90 36.79 -12.25
N LEU A 15 11.27 37.68 -13.18
CA LEU A 15 12.66 38.12 -13.33
C LEU A 15 13.20 38.71 -12.03
N LYS A 16 12.49 39.71 -11.47
CA LYS A 16 12.88 40.38 -10.22
C LYS A 16 12.95 39.41 -9.04
N ASN A 17 12.00 38.48 -8.93
CA ASN A 17 11.95 37.51 -7.85
C ASN A 17 13.05 36.44 -7.97
N PHE A 18 13.39 36.02 -9.18
CA PHE A 18 14.50 35.08 -9.41
C PHE A 18 15.86 35.75 -9.17
N THR A 19 16.04 37.00 -9.60
CA THR A 19 17.23 37.79 -9.26
C THR A 19 17.41 37.88 -7.75
N HIS A 20 16.35 38.25 -7.02
CA HIS A 20 16.41 38.31 -5.56
C HIS A 20 16.75 36.97 -4.89
N ILE A 21 16.26 35.85 -5.43
CA ILE A 21 16.61 34.50 -4.95
C ILE A 21 18.09 34.20 -5.22
N ILE A 22 18.60 34.54 -6.40
CA ILE A 22 19.99 34.31 -6.77
C ILE A 22 20.90 35.15 -5.87
N ASP A 23 20.61 36.43 -5.69
CA ASP A 23 21.38 37.35 -4.84
C ASP A 23 21.41 36.84 -3.40
N THR A 24 20.25 36.48 -2.83
CA THR A 24 20.17 35.90 -1.48
C THR A 24 21.01 34.64 -1.34
N LEU A 25 21.07 33.78 -2.36
CA LEU A 25 21.85 32.54 -2.29
C LEU A 25 23.35 32.81 -2.49
N LEU A 26 23.73 33.79 -3.30
CA LEU A 26 25.12 34.21 -3.43
C LEU A 26 25.62 34.87 -2.14
N ASP A 27 24.79 35.67 -1.47
CA ASP A 27 25.08 36.30 -0.17
C ASP A 27 25.26 35.28 0.96
N ASN A 28 24.84 34.03 0.76
CA ASN A 28 25.05 32.92 1.68
C ASN A 28 26.15 31.95 1.18
N ASP A 29 27.05 32.42 0.32
CA ASP A 29 28.23 31.71 -0.20
C ASP A 29 27.91 30.40 -0.94
N TYR A 30 26.72 30.27 -1.54
CA TYR A 30 26.41 29.11 -2.39
C TYR A 30 27.11 29.24 -3.75
N PRO A 31 27.77 28.17 -4.26
CA PRO A 31 28.41 28.20 -5.58
C PRO A 31 27.42 28.53 -6.69
N ILE A 32 27.81 29.43 -7.59
CA ILE A 32 26.95 29.93 -8.67
C ILE A 32 26.41 28.80 -9.57
N ASP A 33 27.26 27.82 -9.90
CA ASP A 33 26.88 26.65 -10.68
C ASP A 33 25.81 25.80 -9.98
N PHE A 34 25.92 25.66 -8.65
CA PHE A 34 24.95 24.92 -7.85
C PHE A 34 23.59 25.63 -7.84
N ILE A 35 23.57 26.95 -7.69
CA ILE A 35 22.36 27.77 -7.70
C ILE A 35 21.64 27.61 -9.04
N PHE A 36 22.32 27.85 -10.16
CA PHE A 36 21.71 27.77 -11.49
C PHE A 36 21.27 26.34 -11.84
N ASN A 37 22.06 25.32 -11.51
CA ASN A 37 21.66 23.93 -11.74
C ASN A 37 20.39 23.56 -10.97
N THR A 38 20.29 24.00 -9.72
CA THR A 38 19.13 23.75 -8.87
C THR A 38 17.88 24.47 -9.38
N ILE A 39 17.98 25.77 -9.71
CA ILE A 39 16.87 26.56 -10.26
C ILE A 39 16.38 25.94 -11.58
N ASN A 40 17.29 25.63 -12.50
CA ASN A 40 16.96 25.04 -13.80
C ASN A 40 16.30 23.66 -13.67
N SER A 41 16.82 22.80 -12.79
CA SER A 41 16.23 21.49 -12.52
C SER A 41 14.80 21.60 -11.99
N LYS A 42 14.56 22.56 -11.10
CA LYS A 42 13.25 22.85 -10.52
C LYS A 42 12.26 23.39 -11.55
N ILE A 43 12.63 24.41 -12.33
CA ILE A 43 11.78 24.96 -13.38
C ILE A 43 11.37 23.87 -14.39
N ARG A 44 12.32 23.05 -14.86
CA ARG A 44 12.02 21.93 -15.78
C ARG A 44 11.03 20.93 -15.18
N THR A 45 11.13 20.68 -13.87
CA THR A 45 10.21 19.77 -13.16
C THR A 45 8.81 20.36 -13.06
N LEU A 46 8.69 21.65 -12.75
CA LEU A 46 7.40 22.34 -12.62
C LEU A 46 6.66 22.42 -13.96
N ILE A 47 7.38 22.76 -15.03
CA ILE A 47 6.85 22.79 -16.40
C ILE A 47 6.32 21.41 -16.80
N LYS A 48 7.10 20.33 -16.57
CA LYS A 48 6.67 18.95 -16.85
C LYS A 48 5.41 18.54 -16.07
N ASN A 49 5.26 19.02 -14.85
CA ASN A 49 4.11 18.72 -14.02
C ASN A 49 2.84 19.46 -14.50
N GLN A 50 2.97 20.72 -14.96
CA GLN A 50 1.85 21.48 -15.55
C GLN A 50 1.33 20.84 -16.85
N PHE A 51 2.23 20.32 -17.70
CA PHE A 51 1.81 19.63 -18.92
C PHE A 51 1.14 18.27 -18.65
N LYS A 52 1.51 17.57 -17.56
CA LYS A 52 0.83 16.33 -17.15
C LYS A 52 -0.56 16.57 -16.60
N THR A 53 -0.79 17.67 -15.90
CA THR A 53 -2.13 18.00 -15.36
C THR A 53 -3.09 18.45 -16.46
N ASN A 54 -2.61 19.14 -17.49
CA ASN A 54 -3.47 19.60 -18.60
C ASN A 54 -3.92 18.49 -19.55
N ASN A 55 -3.16 17.40 -19.67
CA ASN A 55 -3.55 16.23 -20.49
C ASN A 55 -4.56 15.30 -19.80
N ASN A 56 -4.89 15.51 -18.52
CA ASN A 56 -5.83 14.67 -17.77
C ASN A 56 -7.25 15.27 -17.67
N VAL A 57 -7.51 16.45 -18.25
CA VAL A 57 -8.83 17.12 -18.15
C VAL A 57 -9.69 16.95 -19.40
N ASN A 58 -9.11 16.50 -20.52
CA ASN A 58 -9.88 16.20 -21.73
C ASN A 58 -9.72 14.72 -22.06
N ASN A 59 -10.71 13.90 -21.66
CA ASN A 59 -11.20 12.69 -22.35
C ASN A 59 -12.03 11.84 -21.36
N GLU A 60 -13.27 12.25 -21.10
CA GLU A 60 -14.35 11.30 -20.82
C GLU A 60 -15.09 11.06 -22.12
N SER A 61 -14.86 9.90 -22.75
CA SER A 61 -15.83 9.16 -23.58
C SER A 61 -15.23 7.81 -23.95
N GLU A 62 -16.09 6.81 -23.89
CA GLU A 62 -15.86 5.36 -23.95
C GLU A 62 -15.00 4.88 -25.14
N VAL A 63 -14.23 3.81 -24.91
CA VAL A 63 -14.42 2.48 -25.52
C VAL A 63 -13.21 1.62 -25.15
N ILE A 64 -13.53 0.44 -24.60
CA ILE A 64 -12.61 -0.65 -24.30
C ILE A 64 -11.76 -0.96 -25.54
N GLN A 65 -10.43 -1.03 -25.41
CA GLN A 65 -9.62 -1.89 -26.30
C GLN A 65 -8.30 -2.32 -25.63
N PRO A 66 -7.91 -3.60 -25.74
CA PRO A 66 -6.82 -4.19 -24.96
C PRO A 66 -5.47 -3.84 -25.58
N CYS A 67 -4.56 -3.23 -24.81
CA CYS A 67 -3.28 -2.76 -25.33
C CYS A 67 -2.20 -3.86 -25.33
N PHE A 68 -2.28 -4.76 -26.31
CA PHE A 68 -1.08 -5.19 -27.01
C PHE A 68 -0.75 -4.08 -28.01
N ASN A 69 0.25 -3.24 -27.73
CA ASN A 69 0.93 -2.53 -28.80
C ASN A 69 2.41 -2.30 -28.48
N LYS A 70 3.21 -2.86 -29.38
CA LYS A 70 4.65 -2.75 -29.56
C LYS A 70 5.00 -1.28 -29.79
N ILE A 71 5.72 -0.65 -28.87
CA ILE A 71 6.32 0.67 -29.11
C ILE A 71 7.83 0.48 -29.26
N ASN A 72 8.28 0.75 -30.49
CA ASN A 72 9.68 0.84 -30.87
C ASN A 72 10.40 1.96 -30.09
N SER A 73 11.68 1.71 -29.83
CA SER A 73 12.67 2.62 -29.27
C SER A 73 12.48 4.09 -29.64
N SER A 74 12.36 4.93 -28.61
CA SER A 74 12.97 6.26 -28.60
C SER A 74 13.48 6.56 -27.19
N ASN A 75 14.80 6.70 -27.10
CA ASN A 75 15.56 6.98 -25.88
C ASN A 75 15.18 8.35 -25.33
N ASN A 76 14.50 8.40 -24.18
CA ASN A 76 14.52 9.54 -23.26
C ASN A 76 14.19 9.07 -21.84
N ASN A 77 15.19 8.46 -21.19
CA ASN A 77 15.07 7.91 -19.84
C ASN A 77 15.15 8.99 -18.76
N ASN A 78 14.03 9.67 -18.53
CA ASN A 78 13.72 10.35 -17.25
C ASN A 78 12.38 9.86 -16.65
N GLY A 79 11.94 8.66 -17.03
CA GLY A 79 10.85 7.95 -16.37
C GLY A 79 11.33 7.23 -15.12
N LEU A 80 10.49 7.18 -14.08
CA LEU A 80 10.69 6.30 -12.92
C LEU A 80 10.96 4.88 -13.42
N LYS A 81 12.16 4.35 -13.15
CA LYS A 81 12.50 2.96 -13.46
C LYS A 81 11.55 2.05 -12.67
N LYS A 82 10.66 1.33 -13.34
CA LYS A 82 9.76 0.36 -12.71
C LYS A 82 10.54 -0.91 -12.38
N PHE A 83 10.35 -1.45 -11.18
CA PHE A 83 11.03 -2.66 -10.72
C PHE A 83 10.01 -3.76 -10.43
N PHE A 84 10.36 -4.98 -10.84
CA PHE A 84 9.65 -6.21 -10.50
C PHE A 84 10.46 -6.93 -9.43
N ALA A 85 10.05 -6.81 -8.17
CA ALA A 85 10.81 -7.33 -7.03
C ALA A 85 10.29 -8.72 -6.63
N ILE A 86 11.18 -9.73 -6.60
CA ILE A 86 10.86 -11.09 -6.14
C ILE A 86 11.88 -11.57 -5.12
N PRO A 87 11.52 -12.46 -4.18
CA PRO A 87 12.52 -13.05 -3.31
C PRO A 87 13.53 -13.90 -4.10
N PHE A 88 14.79 -13.87 -3.71
CA PHE A 88 15.83 -14.70 -4.32
C PHE A 88 15.70 -16.15 -3.84
N VAL A 89 15.48 -17.04 -4.79
CA VAL A 89 15.43 -18.49 -4.66
C VAL A 89 16.32 -19.03 -5.76
N ASN A 90 17.38 -19.73 -5.36
CA ASN A 90 18.33 -20.32 -6.30
C ASN A 90 17.58 -21.19 -7.32
N SER A 91 17.98 -21.14 -8.59
CA SER A 91 17.34 -21.85 -9.72
C SER A 91 15.94 -21.36 -10.17
N VAL A 92 15.19 -20.65 -9.33
CA VAL A 92 13.82 -20.21 -9.66
C VAL A 92 13.77 -18.73 -10.07
N SER A 93 14.39 -17.84 -9.28
CA SER A 93 14.21 -16.39 -9.47
C SER A 93 14.69 -15.88 -10.82
N HIS A 94 15.70 -16.51 -11.42
CA HIS A 94 16.20 -16.14 -12.75
C HIS A 94 15.18 -16.37 -13.87
N LYS A 95 14.25 -17.32 -13.69
CA LYS A 95 13.19 -17.62 -14.67
C LYS A 95 12.14 -16.51 -14.79
N PHE A 96 12.14 -15.54 -13.87
CA PHE A 96 11.25 -14.38 -13.91
C PHE A 96 11.78 -13.22 -14.76
N LYS A 97 13.00 -13.31 -15.29
CA LYS A 97 13.57 -12.26 -16.16
C LYS A 97 12.73 -12.01 -17.42
N PRO A 98 12.24 -13.03 -18.15
CA PRO A 98 11.32 -12.84 -19.28
C PRO A 98 10.03 -12.15 -18.84
N VAL A 99 9.47 -12.54 -17.69
CA VAL A 99 8.23 -11.96 -17.14
C VAL A 99 8.42 -10.47 -16.84
N ALA A 100 9.51 -10.09 -16.17
CA ALA A 100 9.81 -8.69 -15.87
C ALA A 100 9.94 -7.84 -17.15
N ASN A 101 10.54 -8.41 -18.22
CA ASN A 101 10.68 -7.74 -19.51
C ASN A 101 9.32 -7.50 -20.21
N ILE A 102 8.38 -8.45 -20.11
CA ILE A 102 7.01 -8.30 -20.64
C ILE A 102 6.35 -7.05 -20.04
N PHE A 103 6.54 -6.82 -18.74
CA PHE A 103 5.98 -5.67 -18.04
C PHE A 103 6.82 -4.39 -18.13
N THR A 104 7.87 -4.35 -18.96
CA THR A 104 8.81 -3.21 -19.07
C THR A 104 9.47 -2.81 -17.74
N CYS A 105 9.65 -3.78 -16.84
CA CYS A 105 10.20 -3.61 -15.50
C CYS A 105 11.60 -4.21 -15.38
N LYS A 106 12.44 -3.64 -14.51
CA LYS A 106 13.71 -4.25 -14.13
C LYS A 106 13.49 -5.29 -13.04
N LEU A 107 14.00 -6.51 -13.23
CA LEU A 107 13.97 -7.53 -12.19
C LEU A 107 14.88 -7.13 -11.02
N ALA A 108 14.32 -7.15 -9.81
CA ALA A 108 15.04 -6.94 -8.56
C ALA A 108 14.85 -8.15 -7.65
N TYR A 109 15.92 -8.55 -6.95
CA TYR A 109 15.87 -9.65 -6.00
C TYR A 109 15.78 -9.10 -4.57
N THR A 110 14.90 -9.67 -3.77
CA THR A 110 14.77 -9.38 -2.34
C THR A 110 15.22 -10.58 -1.53
N ILE A 111 15.77 -10.34 -0.35
CA ILE A 111 16.19 -11.41 0.55
C ILE A 111 15.18 -11.42 1.70
N PRO A 112 14.34 -12.45 1.85
CA PRO A 112 13.32 -12.48 2.91
C PRO A 112 13.96 -12.61 4.30
N ASN A 113 15.11 -13.28 4.40
CA ASN A 113 15.85 -13.53 5.64
C ASN A 113 16.97 -12.51 5.86
N THR A 114 16.62 -11.24 6.06
CA THR A 114 17.62 -10.22 6.39
C THR A 114 18.11 -10.36 7.84
N LEU A 115 19.36 -9.96 8.11
CA LEU A 115 19.93 -9.91 9.46
C LEU A 115 19.08 -9.10 10.45
N LYS A 116 18.25 -8.16 9.97
CA LYS A 116 17.27 -7.41 10.78
C LYS A 116 16.30 -8.31 11.55
N ASN A 117 16.01 -9.52 11.06
CA ASN A 117 15.14 -10.46 11.76
C ASN A 117 15.82 -11.07 12.99
N PHE A 118 17.15 -11.22 12.95
CA PHE A 118 17.97 -11.77 14.03
C PHE A 118 18.48 -10.66 14.97
N ILE A 119 18.97 -9.58 14.39
CA ILE A 119 19.53 -8.42 15.08
C ILE A 119 18.44 -7.35 15.14
N LYS A 120 17.56 -7.48 16.15
CA LYS A 120 16.56 -6.47 16.45
C LYS A 120 17.20 -5.38 17.29
N ARG A 121 16.88 -4.12 17.01
CA ARG A 121 17.09 -3.03 17.98
C ARG A 121 16.25 -3.41 19.19
N GLY A 122 16.87 -3.65 20.34
CA GLY A 122 16.24 -4.12 21.58
C GLY A 122 15.26 -3.11 22.18
N LYS A 123 14.22 -2.77 21.43
CA LYS A 123 13.09 -1.98 21.89
C LYS A 123 12.12 -2.90 22.62
N ASP A 124 11.45 -2.35 23.61
CA ASP A 124 10.39 -3.06 24.32
C ASP A 124 9.31 -3.52 23.34
N LYS A 125 8.81 -4.73 23.57
CA LYS A 125 7.69 -5.27 22.80
C LYS A 125 6.48 -4.40 23.10
N LEU A 126 5.88 -3.83 22.06
CA LEU A 126 4.61 -3.14 22.19
C LEU A 126 3.52 -4.12 22.61
N GLU A 127 2.70 -3.69 23.56
CA GLU A 127 1.45 -4.34 23.91
C GLU A 127 0.61 -4.63 22.66
N TYR A 128 -0.05 -5.77 22.65
CA TYR A 128 -0.72 -6.30 21.45
C TYR A 128 -1.73 -5.31 20.84
N THR A 129 -2.51 -4.62 21.67
CA THR A 129 -3.52 -3.63 21.24
C THR A 129 -2.94 -2.26 20.87
N HIS A 130 -1.67 -1.99 21.17
CA HIS A 130 -1.00 -0.73 20.83
C HIS A 130 -0.33 -0.77 19.44
N ASN A 131 -0.42 -1.90 18.74
CA ASN A 131 0.03 -2.00 17.35
C ASN A 131 -0.76 -1.07 16.42
N GLN A 132 -0.08 -0.59 15.38
CA GLN A 132 -0.60 0.31 14.35
C GLN A 132 -0.43 -0.31 12.96
N ASN A 133 -1.16 0.23 11.97
CA ASN A 133 -1.09 -0.24 10.59
C ASN A 133 -1.48 -1.72 10.43
N VAL A 134 -2.53 -2.12 11.14
CA VAL A 134 -2.97 -3.52 11.22
C VAL A 134 -4.28 -3.74 10.48
N VAL A 135 -4.43 -4.94 9.94
CA VAL A 135 -5.71 -5.55 9.57
C VAL A 135 -6.13 -6.43 10.72
N TYR A 136 -7.35 -6.25 11.22
CA TYR A 136 -7.85 -6.94 12.41
C TYR A 136 -9.22 -7.57 12.15
N LYS A 137 -9.58 -8.53 13.01
CA LYS A 137 -10.85 -9.25 13.00
C LYS A 137 -11.51 -9.20 14.37
N ILE A 138 -12.79 -8.85 14.37
CA ILE A 138 -13.66 -8.89 15.55
C ILE A 138 -14.71 -9.97 15.31
N SER A 139 -14.77 -10.96 16.20
CA SER A 139 -15.72 -12.07 16.12
C SER A 139 -16.96 -11.76 16.96
N CYS A 140 -18.13 -12.20 16.49
CA CYS A 140 -19.35 -12.25 17.28
C CYS A 140 -19.23 -13.35 18.34
N ASP A 141 -19.69 -13.10 19.56
CA ASP A 141 -19.66 -14.11 20.63
C ASP A 141 -20.85 -15.08 20.53
N ASN A 142 -21.91 -14.71 19.81
CA ASN A 142 -23.16 -15.47 19.73
C ASN A 142 -23.32 -16.27 18.42
N CYS A 143 -22.51 -16.02 17.40
CA CYS A 143 -22.56 -16.76 16.13
C CYS A 143 -21.21 -16.71 15.40
N ASP A 144 -21.06 -17.51 14.34
CA ASP A 144 -19.83 -17.61 13.56
C ASP A 144 -19.50 -16.37 12.70
N ALA A 145 -20.29 -15.29 12.84
CA ALA A 145 -20.10 -14.07 12.10
C ALA A 145 -18.86 -13.29 12.58
N SER A 146 -18.17 -12.64 11.64
CA SER A 146 -17.02 -11.79 11.99
C SER A 146 -16.92 -10.55 11.10
N TYR A 147 -16.32 -9.50 11.65
CA TYR A 147 -15.98 -8.27 10.95
C TYR A 147 -14.47 -8.16 10.78
N VAL A 148 -14.02 -7.84 9.58
CA VAL A 148 -12.61 -7.51 9.29
C VAL A 148 -12.51 -6.03 8.95
N GLY A 149 -11.49 -5.36 9.50
CA GLY A 149 -11.22 -3.97 9.16
C GLY A 149 -9.74 -3.65 9.25
N GLN A 150 -9.33 -2.50 8.70
CA GLN A 150 -7.97 -1.97 8.87
C GLN A 150 -7.93 -0.70 9.72
N THR A 151 -6.77 -0.42 10.30
CA THR A 151 -6.48 0.88 10.92
C THR A 151 -5.04 1.32 10.74
N LYS A 152 -4.84 2.61 10.46
CA LYS A 152 -3.53 3.27 10.55
C LYS A 152 -3.16 3.62 11.99
N ARG A 153 -4.16 3.83 12.86
CA ARG A 153 -3.99 4.24 14.26
C ARG A 153 -3.73 3.00 15.13
N GLN A 154 -3.62 3.19 16.43
CA GLN A 154 -3.54 2.07 17.37
C GLN A 154 -4.82 1.24 17.32
N LEU A 155 -4.68 -0.08 17.36
CA LEU A 155 -5.80 -1.01 17.35
C LEU A 155 -6.77 -0.73 18.52
N LYS A 156 -6.24 -0.45 19.72
CA LYS A 156 -7.03 -0.07 20.91
C LYS A 156 -7.99 1.08 20.63
N THR A 157 -7.53 2.13 19.96
CA THR A 157 -8.37 3.28 19.60
C THR A 157 -9.50 2.85 18.68
N ARG A 158 -9.20 2.02 17.68
CA ARG A 158 -10.20 1.56 16.71
C ARG A 158 -11.26 0.65 17.33
N ILE A 159 -10.85 -0.25 18.23
CA ILE A 159 -11.77 -1.10 19.01
C ILE A 159 -12.71 -0.21 19.85
N HIS A 160 -12.15 0.80 20.53
CA HIS A 160 -12.94 1.71 21.36
C HIS A 160 -13.97 2.50 20.54
N GLU A 161 -13.58 3.01 19.36
CA GLU A 161 -14.49 3.68 18.43
C GLU A 161 -15.67 2.78 18.06
N HIS A 162 -15.41 1.52 17.68
CA HIS A 162 -16.46 0.56 17.36
C HIS A 162 -17.37 0.26 18.54
N SER A 163 -16.82 -0.03 19.72
CA SER A 163 -17.62 -0.32 20.92
C SER A 163 -18.50 0.87 21.34
N SER A 164 -17.97 2.09 21.20
CA SER A 164 -18.66 3.32 21.57
C SER A 164 -19.72 3.72 20.55
N ASP A 165 -19.57 3.32 19.28
CA ASP A 165 -20.57 3.56 18.23
C ASP A 165 -21.89 2.84 18.50
N ILE A 166 -21.86 1.71 19.21
CA ILE A 166 -23.06 0.91 19.45
C ILE A 166 -24.00 1.59 20.45
N ASN A 167 -23.45 2.36 21.39
CA ASN A 167 -24.24 3.09 22.37
C ASN A 167 -24.82 4.39 21.80
N LYS A 168 -24.48 4.76 20.55
CA LYS A 168 -24.99 5.97 19.91
C LYS A 168 -26.28 5.69 19.18
N THR A 169 -27.27 6.55 19.39
CA THR A 169 -28.48 6.64 18.55
C THR A 169 -28.13 7.31 17.21
N SER A 170 -27.31 6.64 16.41
CA SER A 170 -26.93 7.12 15.08
C SER A 170 -28.05 6.84 14.08
N LYS A 171 -28.28 7.78 13.15
CA LYS A 171 -29.17 7.56 11.99
C LYS A 171 -28.57 6.55 11.00
N SER A 172 -27.25 6.33 11.06
CA SER A 172 -26.52 5.41 10.19
C SER A 172 -25.56 4.55 11.04
N PRO A 173 -26.09 3.54 11.76
CA PRO A 173 -25.29 2.60 12.54
C PRO A 173 -24.21 1.89 11.71
N SER A 174 -23.06 1.59 12.33
CA SER A 174 -22.05 0.75 11.71
C SER A 174 -22.55 -0.67 11.46
N VAL A 175 -21.87 -1.41 10.59
CA VAL A 175 -22.18 -2.81 10.29
C VAL A 175 -22.19 -3.68 11.56
N ILE A 176 -21.25 -3.44 12.47
CA ILE A 176 -21.14 -4.12 13.75
C ILE A 176 -22.36 -3.79 14.63
N SER A 177 -22.71 -2.51 14.71
CA SER A 177 -23.88 -2.03 15.46
C SER A 177 -25.18 -2.63 14.90
N ASN A 178 -25.34 -2.70 13.58
CA ASN A 178 -26.49 -3.33 12.93
C ASN A 178 -26.62 -4.81 13.28
N HIS A 179 -25.54 -5.57 13.13
CA HIS A 179 -25.56 -7.00 13.48
C HIS A 179 -25.98 -7.20 14.94
N ARG A 180 -25.42 -6.41 15.86
CA ARG A 180 -25.76 -6.45 17.28
C ARG A 180 -27.25 -6.15 17.52
N ILE A 181 -27.79 -5.09 16.92
CA ILE A 181 -29.19 -4.68 17.12
C ILE A 181 -30.16 -5.68 16.48
N GLU A 182 -29.94 -6.09 15.23
CA GLU A 182 -30.85 -6.95 14.48
C GLU A 182 -30.89 -8.39 15.01
N LYS A 183 -29.73 -8.91 15.48
CA LYS A 183 -29.61 -10.28 15.97
C LYS A 183 -29.62 -10.37 17.50
N ASN A 184 -29.62 -9.25 18.20
CA ASN A 184 -29.45 -9.19 19.65
C ASN A 184 -28.18 -9.96 20.11
N HIS A 185 -27.08 -9.75 19.38
CA HIS A 185 -25.78 -10.40 19.62
C HIS A 185 -24.77 -9.40 20.19
N ASP A 186 -23.67 -9.90 20.75
CA ASP A 186 -22.52 -9.08 21.14
C ASP A 186 -21.22 -9.56 20.50
N PHE A 187 -20.20 -8.71 20.56
CA PHE A 187 -18.89 -8.96 19.96
C PHE A 187 -17.81 -9.09 21.02
N ASN A 188 -16.78 -9.87 20.70
CA ASN A 188 -15.65 -10.03 21.59
C ASN A 188 -14.67 -8.86 21.48
N TRP A 189 -14.86 -7.83 22.31
CA TRP A 189 -13.99 -6.66 22.34
C TRP A 189 -12.60 -6.93 22.94
N SER A 190 -12.47 -8.00 23.75
CA SER A 190 -11.23 -8.34 24.44
C SER A 190 -10.28 -9.18 23.57
N LYS A 191 -10.83 -10.02 22.69
CA LYS A 191 -10.10 -11.00 21.89
C LYS A 191 -10.12 -10.65 20.40
N VAL A 192 -9.69 -9.44 20.08
CA VAL A 192 -9.56 -8.99 18.68
C VAL A 192 -8.30 -9.60 18.06
N GLU A 193 -8.42 -10.21 16.90
CA GLU A 193 -7.31 -10.87 16.20
C GLU A 193 -6.63 -9.90 15.22
N ILE A 194 -5.30 -9.82 15.21
CA ILE A 194 -4.52 -9.13 14.19
C ILE A 194 -4.21 -10.15 13.09
N LEU A 195 -4.75 -9.92 11.90
CA LEU A 195 -4.59 -10.79 10.74
C LEU A 195 -3.32 -10.45 9.95
N ASP A 196 -2.99 -9.17 9.83
CA ASP A 196 -1.82 -8.68 9.09
C ASP A 196 -1.33 -7.33 9.63
N MET A 197 -0.07 -6.98 9.36
CA MET A 197 0.54 -5.69 9.70
C MET A 197 1.29 -5.11 8.49
N GLU A 198 0.69 -4.09 7.86
CA GLU A 198 1.17 -3.52 6.60
C GLU A 198 1.20 -1.98 6.68
N PRO A 199 2.39 -1.36 6.81
CA PRO A 199 2.55 0.08 6.88
C PRO A 199 2.04 0.83 5.64
N SER A 200 2.11 0.23 4.45
CA SER A 200 1.65 0.86 3.21
C SER A 200 0.13 0.81 3.10
N TYR A 201 -0.51 1.98 2.98
CA TYR A 201 -1.97 2.09 2.90
C TYR A 201 -2.56 1.25 1.75
N LYS A 202 -2.01 1.38 0.53
CA LYS A 202 -2.50 0.63 -0.64
C LYS A 202 -2.42 -0.89 -0.44
N LYS A 203 -1.30 -1.37 0.09
CA LYS A 203 -1.10 -2.80 0.34
C LYS A 203 -2.01 -3.30 1.45
N ARG A 204 -2.27 -2.48 2.46
CA ARG A 204 -3.18 -2.78 3.55
C ARG A 204 -4.64 -2.87 3.10
N LEU A 205 -5.07 -2.01 2.18
CA LEU A 205 -6.39 -2.13 1.54
C LEU A 205 -6.54 -3.48 0.85
N ILE A 206 -5.56 -3.88 0.03
CA ILE A 206 -5.57 -5.18 -0.63
C ILE A 206 -5.59 -6.32 0.41
N SER A 207 -4.79 -6.21 1.46
CA SER A 207 -4.76 -7.20 2.56
C SER A 207 -6.12 -7.32 3.27
N GLU A 208 -6.76 -6.20 3.59
CA GLU A 208 -8.12 -6.15 4.14
C GLU A 208 -9.12 -6.84 3.21
N MET A 209 -9.13 -6.52 1.92
CA MET A 209 -10.03 -7.14 0.93
C MET A 209 -9.85 -8.65 0.82
N VAL A 210 -8.60 -9.12 0.79
CA VAL A 210 -8.28 -10.55 0.79
C VAL A 210 -8.80 -11.22 2.05
N HIS A 211 -8.59 -10.61 3.22
CA HIS A 211 -9.08 -11.16 4.48
C HIS A 211 -10.61 -11.17 4.57
N ILE A 212 -11.31 -10.15 4.04
CA ILE A 212 -12.77 -10.13 3.93
C ILE A 212 -13.27 -11.29 3.05
N LYS A 213 -12.71 -11.47 1.84
CA LYS A 213 -13.11 -12.55 0.93
C LYS A 213 -12.83 -13.95 1.47
N LYS A 214 -11.85 -14.11 2.37
CA LYS A 214 -11.57 -15.38 3.05
C LYS A 214 -12.55 -15.72 4.17
N GLN A 215 -13.36 -14.77 4.65
CA GLN A 215 -14.35 -15.05 5.69
C GLN A 215 -15.45 -15.96 5.13
N THR A 216 -15.86 -16.95 5.92
CA THR A 216 -17.03 -17.78 5.61
C THR A 216 -18.33 -17.04 5.92
N HIS A 217 -18.38 -16.36 7.07
CA HIS A 217 -19.52 -15.57 7.53
C HIS A 217 -19.08 -14.13 7.86
N GLY A 218 -18.65 -13.39 6.84
CA GLY A 218 -18.27 -11.98 6.98
C GLY A 218 -19.49 -11.06 7.03
N ILE A 219 -19.51 -10.10 7.95
CA ILE A 219 -20.58 -9.07 8.00
C ILE A 219 -20.25 -7.81 7.19
N ASN A 220 -19.02 -7.67 6.70
CA ASN A 220 -18.54 -6.55 5.89
C ASN A 220 -19.45 -6.19 4.71
N LYS A 221 -19.42 -4.92 4.27
CA LYS A 221 -20.20 -4.50 3.10
C LYS A 221 -19.52 -5.00 1.83
N GLN A 222 -20.30 -5.43 0.84
CA GLN A 222 -19.73 -5.95 -0.41
C GLN A 222 -18.87 -4.92 -1.15
N ASN A 223 -19.23 -3.63 -1.03
CA ASN A 223 -18.49 -2.50 -1.57
C ASN A 223 -17.04 -2.41 -1.06
N ASP A 224 -16.76 -2.97 0.13
CA ASP A 224 -15.40 -3.00 0.71
C ASP A 224 -14.44 -3.84 -0.16
N THR A 225 -14.95 -4.64 -1.10
CA THR A 225 -14.17 -5.54 -1.96
C THR A 225 -14.26 -5.27 -3.47
N GLU A 226 -14.96 -4.22 -3.90
CA GLU A 226 -15.24 -3.95 -5.33
C GLU A 226 -14.00 -3.82 -6.21
N SER A 227 -12.90 -3.28 -5.67
CA SER A 227 -11.66 -3.09 -6.45
C SER A 227 -10.87 -4.39 -6.67
N LEU A 228 -11.33 -5.54 -6.15
CA LEU A 228 -10.66 -6.83 -6.27
C LEU A 228 -11.42 -7.71 -7.29
N PRO A 229 -10.83 -7.98 -8.47
CA PRO A 229 -11.50 -8.77 -9.50
C PRO A 229 -11.85 -10.19 -9.06
N ASP A 230 -13.03 -10.66 -9.46
CA ASP A 230 -13.51 -12.00 -9.09
C ASP A 230 -12.66 -13.14 -9.64
N CYS A 231 -11.84 -12.91 -10.68
CA CYS A 231 -10.92 -13.91 -11.22
C CYS A 231 -9.89 -14.39 -10.17
N TYR A 232 -9.69 -13.61 -9.11
CA TYR A 232 -8.80 -13.93 -8.01
C TYR A 232 -9.45 -14.73 -6.87
N THR A 233 -10.78 -14.86 -6.86
CA THR A 233 -11.52 -15.50 -5.76
C THR A 233 -11.08 -16.95 -5.53
N ASN A 234 -10.95 -17.75 -6.59
CA ASN A 234 -10.47 -19.13 -6.51
C ASN A 234 -9.04 -19.23 -5.96
N MET A 235 -8.18 -18.28 -6.35
CA MET A 235 -6.82 -18.21 -5.85
C MET A 235 -6.79 -17.87 -4.36
N ILE A 236 -7.64 -16.94 -3.92
CA ILE A 236 -7.72 -16.51 -2.52
C ILE A 236 -8.24 -17.64 -1.62
N HIS A 237 -9.26 -18.38 -2.06
CA HIS A 237 -9.80 -19.51 -1.30
C HIS A 237 -8.82 -20.71 -1.23
N SER A 238 -7.93 -20.86 -2.21
CA SER A 238 -6.89 -21.89 -2.18
C SER A 238 -5.66 -21.52 -1.36
N LEU A 239 -5.53 -20.26 -0.89
CA LEU A 239 -4.43 -19.87 -0.02
C LEU A 239 -4.58 -20.47 1.38
N PRO A 240 -3.51 -21.07 1.96
CA PRO A 240 -3.55 -21.57 3.33
C PRO A 240 -3.84 -20.44 4.34
N PRO A 241 -4.32 -20.77 5.55
CA PRO A 241 -4.51 -19.77 6.61
C PRO A 241 -3.17 -19.10 6.93
N LEU A 242 -3.16 -17.76 6.89
CA LEU A 242 -1.99 -16.93 7.21
C LEU A 242 -1.83 -16.84 8.74
N ASN A 243 -1.53 -17.96 9.40
CA ASN A 243 -1.26 -17.94 10.83
C ASN A 243 0.16 -17.39 11.07
N PHE A 244 0.23 -16.16 11.56
CA PHE A 244 1.47 -15.53 12.07
C PHE A 244 1.84 -15.99 13.49
N SER A 245 1.19 -17.02 14.03
CA SER A 245 1.61 -17.67 15.28
C SER A 245 2.66 -18.74 14.98
N LEU A 246 3.93 -18.39 15.20
CA LEU A 246 5.05 -19.33 15.26
C LEU A 246 4.76 -20.45 16.29
N PRO A 247 4.79 -21.73 15.90
CA PRO A 247 5.15 -22.78 16.84
C PRO A 247 6.67 -22.70 17.03
N LEU A 248 7.10 -22.40 18.25
CA LEU A 248 8.49 -22.57 18.71
C LEU A 248 8.81 -24.06 18.80
N SER A 249 8.95 -24.72 17.66
CA SER A 249 9.64 -26.01 17.46
C SER A 249 9.16 -26.57 16.13
N PHE A 250 10.04 -26.73 15.14
CA PHE A 250 10.19 -27.91 14.29
C PHE A 250 11.19 -27.61 13.15
N PRO A 251 12.04 -28.57 12.75
CA PRO A 251 13.15 -28.35 11.83
C PRO A 251 12.76 -28.73 10.39
N GLU A 252 11.83 -28.03 9.75
CA GLU A 252 11.65 -28.12 8.29
C GLU A 252 11.45 -26.73 7.66
N ILE A 253 12.54 -25.96 7.68
CA ILE A 253 12.61 -24.56 7.22
C ILE A 253 12.32 -24.42 5.70
N SER A 254 12.48 -25.51 4.93
CA SER A 254 12.35 -25.51 3.47
C SER A 254 10.91 -25.29 2.98
N ALA A 255 9.96 -26.11 3.44
CA ALA A 255 8.57 -26.06 2.97
C ALA A 255 7.82 -24.82 3.48
N TYR A 256 8.07 -24.42 4.73
CA TYR A 256 7.49 -23.19 5.32
C TYR A 256 8.02 -21.93 4.65
N SER A 257 9.32 -21.86 4.37
CA SER A 257 9.88 -20.73 3.61
C SER A 257 9.34 -20.69 2.18
N PHE A 258 9.03 -21.84 1.58
CA PHE A 258 8.43 -21.94 0.25
C PHE A 258 6.95 -21.51 0.23
N LEU A 259 6.15 -21.88 1.23
CA LEU A 259 4.75 -21.44 1.33
C LEU A 259 4.63 -19.94 1.66
N ILE A 260 5.48 -19.42 2.55
CA ILE A 260 5.59 -17.97 2.79
C ILE A 260 6.08 -17.26 1.53
N PHE A 261 6.99 -17.88 0.76
CA PHE A 261 7.44 -17.36 -0.53
C PHE A 261 6.29 -17.30 -1.54
N ILE A 262 5.50 -18.38 -1.71
CA ILE A 262 4.33 -18.37 -2.60
C ILE A 262 3.33 -17.31 -2.14
N SER A 263 2.97 -17.27 -0.85
CA SER A 263 2.06 -16.26 -0.32
C SER A 263 2.56 -14.83 -0.59
N LYS A 264 3.84 -14.54 -0.33
CA LYS A 264 4.43 -13.21 -0.58
C LYS A 264 4.62 -12.90 -2.06
N VAL A 265 4.90 -13.89 -2.90
CA VAL A 265 5.01 -13.73 -4.36
C VAL A 265 3.63 -13.46 -4.95
N VAL A 266 2.61 -14.20 -4.53
CA VAL A 266 1.22 -13.94 -4.90
C VAL A 266 0.85 -12.53 -4.46
N GLN A 267 1.06 -12.17 -3.19
CA GLN A 267 0.79 -10.82 -2.69
C GLN A 267 1.58 -9.73 -3.42
N SER A 268 2.83 -10.00 -3.83
CA SER A 268 3.66 -9.07 -4.61
C SER A 268 3.19 -8.95 -6.07
N ILE A 269 2.69 -10.03 -6.67
CA ILE A 269 2.08 -10.01 -8.01
C ILE A 269 0.78 -9.19 -7.97
N PHE A 270 -0.06 -9.37 -6.95
CA PHE A 270 -1.26 -8.55 -6.74
C PHE A 270 -0.93 -7.05 -6.59
N ILE A 271 0.18 -6.71 -5.93
CA ILE A 271 0.65 -5.33 -5.72
C ILE A 271 1.21 -4.69 -7.01
N ILE A 272 1.61 -5.47 -8.02
CA ILE A 272 2.20 -4.94 -9.26
C ILE A 272 1.14 -4.68 -10.33
N VAL A 273 -0.03 -5.31 -10.22
CA VAL A 273 -1.14 -5.19 -11.17
C VAL A 273 -2.09 -4.00 -10.84
N TYR A 274 -1.92 -3.34 -9.69
CA TYR A 274 -2.69 -2.15 -9.24
C TYR A 274 -1.80 -1.07 -8.61
#